data_AF-A0A969IQ70-F1
#
_entry.id   AF-A0A969IQ70-F1
#
_cell.length_a   1.000
_cell.length_b   1.000
_cell.length_c   1.000
_cell.angle_alpha   90.00
_cell.angle_beta   90.00
_cell.angle_gamma   90.00
#
_symmetry.space_group_name_H-M   'P 1'
#
loop_
_entity.id
_entity.type
_entity.pdbx_description
1 polymer ?
#
loop_
_entity_poly.entity_id
_entity_poly.type
_entity_poly.pdbx_seq_one_letter_code
_entity_poly.pdbx_strand_id
1 'polypeptide(L)'
;MSGEVIGQLILWLIIAVVVIAIVFWILQRLYRRSTKEIAFVRTGFLGEKVVIDGGAFVWPMIHEITPVNMNTLPLKVSRTTNEALITKDRMRVDVEAEFYVRVQPERGAVAMAASTLGRRTLEPESLHALLAGKFESAMRAAAAMMDMSGMHENRTNYVERVRHAVEADLSRNGLELESVAILDIDQTSLEFFNPSNRFDAEGLTVLIKDIEDRRKVRNDIEQDATIQIRTRNLEAEKQALEIERASEEARLEQERDVEFRRAQQRALLAKERAERETQAESAQILAREAIERARIANERAIAEARIASEVEIRRREIARTQTVESDEITAREQVETARILQERALKEARIVNEQETTAREIERTRMLEAAEIAAREAVERARILQEKALTETRIQKDRETQAMEIERQRAVEQAEIAAREETEKARMAQTLILTQTRIRGEEDIRRREIARQQGLEEAEIAAREATERQRIAQAAKISESRIGEDLRIRNLEIERQQAVEAAEISAGRAIDAARIAREKSVAAERIEAELATRAEEIARDKAIEAAEIARRESVERARIAAELKLEQERI
;
A
#
# COMPACT_ATOMS: atom_id res chain seq x y z
N MET A 1 3.44 -92.50 -39.04
CA MET A 1 2.72 -92.26 -37.76
C MET A 1 1.24 -92.17 -38.08
N SER A 2 0.38 -92.93 -37.40
CA SER A 2 -1.08 -92.89 -37.60
C SER A 2 -1.63 -91.52 -37.19
N GLY A 3 -2.70 -91.07 -37.86
CA GLY A 3 -3.34 -89.77 -37.56
C GLY A 3 -3.78 -89.63 -36.09
N GLU A 4 -4.05 -90.73 -35.40
CA GLU A 4 -4.35 -90.75 -33.96
C GLU A 4 -3.18 -90.33 -33.08
N VAL A 5 -1.95 -90.78 -33.38
CA VAL A 5 -0.76 -90.40 -32.60
C VAL A 5 -0.48 -88.91 -32.77
N ILE A 6 -0.66 -88.38 -33.97
CA ILE A 6 -0.53 -86.94 -34.26
C ILE A 6 -1.62 -86.15 -33.52
N GLY A 7 -2.87 -86.65 -33.50
CA GLY A 7 -3.98 -86.02 -32.76
C GLY A 7 -3.76 -85.99 -31.24
N GLN A 8 -3.26 -87.07 -30.63
CA GLN A 8 -2.95 -87.11 -29.19
C GLN A 8 -1.79 -86.17 -28.83
N LEU A 9 -0.74 -86.11 -29.66
CA LEU A 9 0.37 -85.18 -29.45
C LEU A 9 -0.10 -83.72 -29.52
N ILE A 10 -0.99 -83.38 -30.47
CA ILE A 10 -1.59 -82.05 -30.58
C ILE A 10 -2.46 -81.74 -29.35
N LEU A 11 -3.25 -82.70 -28.86
CA LEU A 11 -4.08 -82.50 -27.66
C LEU A 11 -3.23 -82.23 -26.41
N TRP A 12 -2.18 -83.01 -26.18
CA TRP A 12 -1.25 -82.78 -25.06
C TRP A 12 -0.50 -81.46 -25.18
N LEU A 13 -0.14 -81.05 -26.41
CA LEU A 13 0.45 -79.74 -26.67
C LEU A 13 -0.53 -78.62 -26.32
N ILE A 14 -1.80 -78.72 -26.74
CA ILE A 14 -2.85 -77.74 -26.42
C ILE A 14 -3.05 -77.67 -24.90
N ILE A 15 -3.13 -78.80 -24.21
CA ILE A 15 -3.26 -78.83 -22.74
C ILE A 15 -2.05 -78.17 -22.09
N ALA A 16 -0.83 -78.48 -22.53
CA ALA A 16 0.39 -77.87 -21.99
C ALA A 16 0.38 -76.34 -22.20
N VAL A 17 -0.02 -75.86 -23.37
CA VAL A 17 -0.14 -74.42 -23.66
C VAL A 17 -1.20 -73.76 -22.78
N VAL A 18 -2.36 -74.38 -22.59
CA VAL A 18 -3.44 -73.88 -21.73
C VAL A 18 -2.97 -73.82 -20.26
N VAL A 19 -2.29 -74.85 -19.77
CA VAL A 19 -1.75 -74.87 -18.41
C VAL A 19 -0.71 -73.76 -18.23
N ILE A 20 0.20 -73.59 -19.19
CA ILE A 20 1.19 -72.48 -19.14
C ILE A 20 0.48 -71.13 -19.15
N ALA A 21 -0.55 -70.94 -19.96
CA ALA A 21 -1.33 -69.71 -19.99
C ALA A 21 -2.05 -69.43 -18.66
N ILE A 22 -2.62 -70.45 -18.01
CA ILE A 22 -3.24 -70.33 -16.68
C ILE A 22 -2.20 -69.98 -15.63
N VAL A 23 -1.05 -70.66 -15.62
CA VAL A 23 0.05 -70.39 -14.67
C VAL A 23 0.57 -68.97 -14.87
N PHE A 24 0.77 -68.53 -16.12
CA PHE A 24 1.17 -67.16 -16.42
C PHE A 24 0.14 -66.14 -15.94
N TRP A 25 -1.15 -66.39 -16.19
CA TRP A 25 -2.25 -65.53 -15.72
C TRP A 25 -2.28 -65.42 -14.19
N ILE A 26 -2.10 -66.53 -13.48
CA ILE A 26 -2.01 -66.57 -12.02
C ILE A 26 -0.78 -65.79 -11.54
N LEU A 27 0.41 -66.04 -12.10
CA LEU A 27 1.64 -65.35 -11.73
C LEU A 27 1.54 -63.84 -11.95
N GLN A 28 0.95 -63.40 -13.07
CA GLN A 28 0.71 -61.99 -13.36
C GLN A 28 -0.24 -61.36 -12.34
N ARG A 29 -1.28 -62.08 -11.89
CA ARG A 29 -2.22 -61.60 -10.87
C ARG A 29 -1.59 -61.50 -9.47
N LEU A 30 -0.67 -62.41 -9.14
CA LEU A 30 -0.02 -62.48 -7.83
C LEU A 30 1.23 -61.59 -7.72
N TYR A 31 1.84 -61.20 -8.84
CA TYR A 31 3.02 -60.34 -8.83
C TYR A 31 2.63 -58.87 -8.66
N ARG A 32 2.96 -58.29 -7.50
CA ARG A 32 2.81 -56.86 -7.23
C ARG A 32 4.14 -56.14 -7.34
N ARG A 33 4.13 -55.00 -8.03
CA ARG A 33 5.31 -54.14 -8.26
C ARG A 33 5.18 -52.89 -7.41
N SER A 34 6.28 -52.50 -6.79
CA SER A 34 6.49 -51.19 -6.17
C SER A 34 6.94 -50.20 -7.25
N THR A 35 6.55 -48.95 -7.09
CA THR A 35 7.07 -47.82 -7.87
C THR A 35 8.10 -47.07 -7.05
N LYS A 36 8.88 -46.17 -7.68
CA LYS A 36 9.82 -45.30 -6.97
C LYS A 36 9.17 -44.42 -5.91
N GLU A 37 7.88 -44.15 -6.08
CA GLU A 37 7.08 -43.30 -5.21
C GLU A 37 6.42 -44.07 -4.07
N ILE A 38 6.15 -45.38 -4.26
CA ILE A 38 5.39 -46.19 -3.31
C ILE A 38 6.11 -47.52 -3.09
N ALA A 39 6.64 -47.67 -1.87
CA ALA A 39 7.10 -48.94 -1.35
C ALA A 39 5.91 -49.71 -0.76
N PHE A 40 6.05 -51.03 -0.61
CA PHE A 40 5.07 -51.79 0.15
C PHE A 40 5.71 -52.86 1.02
N VAL A 41 5.07 -53.10 2.15
CA VAL A 41 5.45 -54.14 3.08
C VAL A 41 4.43 -55.26 2.97
N ARG A 42 4.91 -56.46 2.66
CA ARG A 42 4.11 -57.67 2.61
C ARG A 42 4.27 -58.41 3.94
N THR A 43 3.19 -58.53 4.70
CA THR A 43 3.13 -59.30 5.96
C THR A 43 2.33 -60.60 5.73
N GLY A 44 2.48 -61.59 6.62
CA GLY A 44 1.75 -62.85 6.55
C GLY A 44 2.65 -64.09 6.50
N PHE A 45 2.28 -65.10 5.72
CA PHE A 45 3.05 -66.35 5.58
C PHE A 45 4.49 -66.07 5.10
N LEU A 46 5.50 -66.73 5.67
CA LEU A 46 6.95 -66.40 5.54
C LEU A 46 7.41 -65.07 6.20
N GLY A 47 6.55 -64.39 6.96
CA GLY A 47 6.91 -63.18 7.69
C GLY A 47 6.93 -61.92 6.84
N GLU A 48 7.49 -60.86 7.41
CA GLU A 48 7.52 -59.54 6.79
C GLU A 48 8.57 -59.45 5.67
N LYS A 49 8.17 -58.90 4.52
CA LYS A 49 9.06 -58.58 3.41
C LYS A 49 8.82 -57.16 2.90
N VAL A 50 9.84 -56.33 3.06
CA VAL A 50 9.87 -54.96 2.53
C VAL A 50 10.36 -54.97 1.08
N VAL A 51 9.58 -54.33 0.20
CA VAL A 51 9.88 -54.21 -1.23
C VAL A 51 10.02 -52.73 -1.60
N ILE A 52 11.22 -52.34 -1.96
CA ILE A 52 11.59 -51.00 -2.47
C ILE A 52 12.11 -51.23 -3.89
N ASP A 53 11.57 -50.51 -4.88
CA ASP A 53 12.01 -50.58 -6.29
C ASP A 53 12.09 -52.00 -6.86
N GLY A 54 11.05 -52.78 -6.62
CA GLY A 54 11.00 -54.18 -7.07
C GLY A 54 9.59 -54.73 -7.08
N GLY A 55 9.48 -56.06 -7.10
CA GLY A 55 8.20 -56.72 -6.96
C GLY A 55 8.27 -57.96 -6.09
N ALA A 56 7.12 -58.36 -5.57
CA ALA A 56 6.98 -59.58 -4.80
C ALA A 56 5.68 -60.29 -5.19
N PHE A 57 5.71 -61.62 -5.11
CA PHE A 57 4.50 -62.41 -5.17
C PHE A 57 3.72 -62.24 -3.87
N VAL A 58 2.46 -61.81 -4.00
CA VAL A 58 1.52 -61.64 -2.90
C VAL A 58 0.35 -62.57 -3.15
N TRP A 59 0.07 -63.42 -2.18
CA TRP A 59 -1.08 -64.32 -2.19
C TRP A 59 -2.18 -63.73 -1.31
N PRO A 60 -3.31 -63.25 -1.88
CA PRO A 60 -4.33 -62.51 -1.13
C PRO A 60 -4.90 -63.22 0.09
N MET A 61 -4.87 -64.55 0.13
CA MET A 61 -5.42 -65.35 1.23
C MET A 61 -4.52 -65.38 2.49
N ILE A 62 -3.22 -65.17 2.34
CA ILE A 62 -2.25 -65.36 3.43
C ILE A 62 -1.24 -64.22 3.58
N HIS A 63 -1.35 -63.20 2.73
CA HIS A 63 -0.49 -62.03 2.77
C HIS A 63 -1.32 -60.75 2.73
N GLU A 64 -0.95 -59.79 3.56
CA GLU A 64 -1.46 -58.42 3.54
C GLU A 64 -0.40 -57.47 2.98
N ILE A 65 -0.85 -56.42 2.28
CA ILE A 65 0.03 -55.40 1.71
C ILE A 65 -0.27 -54.06 2.37
N THR A 66 0.74 -53.47 2.99
CA THR A 66 0.68 -52.10 3.48
C THR A 66 1.50 -51.21 2.55
N PRO A 67 0.86 -50.33 1.75
CA PRO A 67 1.58 -49.37 0.93
C PRO A 67 2.14 -48.23 1.79
N VAL A 68 3.33 -47.75 1.42
CA VAL A 68 4.05 -46.68 2.09
C VAL A 68 4.51 -45.66 1.04
N ASN A 69 4.10 -44.41 1.22
CA ASN A 69 4.52 -43.31 0.36
C ASN A 69 5.96 -42.90 0.66
N MET A 70 6.78 -42.82 -0.38
CA MET A 70 8.19 -42.43 -0.33
C MET A 70 8.42 -40.99 -0.82
N ASN A 71 7.39 -40.34 -1.37
CA ASN A 71 7.48 -38.95 -1.82
C ASN A 71 7.56 -37.98 -0.64
N THR A 72 8.18 -36.83 -0.90
CA THR A 72 8.21 -35.71 0.04
C THR A 72 6.84 -35.07 0.16
N LEU A 73 6.35 -34.99 1.39
CA LEU A 73 5.08 -34.39 1.75
C LEU A 73 5.32 -33.08 2.50
N PRO A 74 4.79 -31.94 2.01
CA PRO A 74 4.81 -30.70 2.74
C PRO A 74 3.75 -30.71 3.85
N LEU A 75 4.17 -30.43 5.08
CA LEU A 75 3.31 -30.32 6.25
C LEU A 75 3.41 -28.91 6.82
N LYS A 76 2.38 -28.08 6.58
CA LYS A 76 2.32 -26.71 7.08
C LYS A 76 1.97 -26.68 8.57
N VAL A 77 2.76 -25.97 9.38
CA VAL A 77 2.48 -25.73 10.80
C VAL A 77 2.57 -24.23 11.05
N SER A 78 1.48 -23.65 11.54
CA SER A 78 1.42 -22.23 11.91
C SER A 78 1.15 -22.10 13.41
N ARG A 79 1.90 -21.22 14.07
CA ARG A 79 1.73 -20.85 15.48
C ARG A 79 1.61 -19.33 15.52
N THR A 80 0.39 -18.82 15.61
CA THR A 80 0.10 -17.38 15.53
C THR A 80 -0.80 -16.92 16.66
N THR A 81 -0.78 -15.63 16.98
CA THR A 81 -1.68 -14.99 17.96
C THR A 81 -1.65 -15.66 19.34
N ASN A 82 -2.74 -16.30 19.76
CA ASN A 82 -2.86 -17.00 21.04
C ASN A 82 -1.94 -18.21 21.15
N GLU A 83 -1.60 -18.85 20.03
CA GLU A 83 -0.74 -20.04 19.97
C GLU A 83 0.72 -19.72 19.61
N ALA A 84 1.07 -18.43 19.59
CA ALA A 84 2.41 -17.94 19.29
C ALA A 84 3.50 -18.60 20.15
N LEU A 85 4.71 -18.66 19.58
CA LEU A 85 5.89 -19.16 20.26
C LEU A 85 6.41 -18.09 21.23
N ILE A 86 6.95 -18.52 22.37
CA ILE A 86 7.58 -17.63 23.34
C ILE A 86 9.10 -17.82 23.23
N THR A 87 9.80 -16.73 22.94
CA THR A 87 11.26 -16.70 22.81
C THR A 87 11.95 -16.58 24.16
N LYS A 88 13.28 -16.64 24.15
CA LYS A 88 14.12 -16.50 25.35
C LYS A 88 13.93 -15.15 26.06
N ASP A 89 13.77 -14.08 25.30
CA ASP A 89 13.48 -12.70 25.75
C ASP A 89 12.00 -12.47 26.11
N ARG A 90 11.21 -13.54 26.25
CA ARG A 90 9.77 -13.50 26.58
C ARG A 90 8.90 -12.80 25.54
N MET A 91 9.41 -12.63 24.32
CA MET A 91 8.61 -12.09 23.23
C MET A 91 7.70 -13.18 22.66
N ARG A 92 6.48 -12.80 22.30
CA ARG A 92 5.58 -13.66 21.52
C ARG A 92 5.86 -13.44 20.04
N VAL A 93 6.09 -14.54 19.33
CA VAL A 93 6.47 -14.54 17.92
C VAL A 93 5.55 -15.49 17.16
N ASP A 94 4.92 -14.93 16.13
CA ASP A 94 4.11 -15.65 15.17
C ASP A 94 5.03 -16.27 14.14
N VAL A 95 4.93 -17.60 13.96
CA VAL A 95 5.78 -18.34 13.02
C VAL A 95 4.92 -19.24 12.14
N GLU A 96 5.13 -19.13 10.84
CA GLU A 96 4.61 -20.06 9.84
C GLU A 96 5.77 -20.85 9.22
N ALA A 97 5.71 -22.17 9.30
CA ALA A 97 6.72 -23.05 8.76
C ALA A 97 6.09 -24.22 7.98
N GLU A 98 6.85 -24.76 7.03
CA GLU A 98 6.49 -25.92 6.25
C GLU A 98 7.60 -26.98 6.37
N PHE A 99 7.20 -28.16 6.81
CA PHE A 99 8.10 -29.29 7.03
C PHE A 99 7.98 -30.26 5.87
N TYR A 100 9.10 -30.50 5.18
CA TYR A 100 9.16 -31.43 4.05
C TYR A 100 9.62 -32.78 4.58
N VAL A 101 8.68 -33.73 4.67
CA VAL A 101 8.89 -35.03 5.34
C VAL A 101 8.72 -36.15 4.33
N ARG A 102 9.58 -37.17 4.41
CA ARG A 102 9.43 -38.40 3.61
C ARG A 102 9.84 -39.62 4.42
N VAL A 103 9.48 -40.80 3.94
CA VAL A 103 9.98 -42.06 4.49
C VAL A 103 11.40 -42.30 3.96
N GLN A 104 12.32 -42.72 4.84
CA GLN A 104 13.67 -43.07 4.40
C GLN A 104 13.63 -44.31 3.48
N PRO A 105 14.35 -44.34 2.34
CA PRO A 105 14.37 -45.46 1.41
C PRO A 105 15.23 -46.64 1.92
N GLU A 106 15.13 -46.92 3.21
CA GLU A 106 15.78 -48.03 3.88
C GLU A 106 14.75 -49.08 4.31
N ARG A 107 15.13 -50.35 4.24
CA ARG A 107 14.20 -51.45 4.58
C ARG A 107 13.63 -51.32 5.99
N GLY A 108 14.48 -50.96 6.96
CA GLY A 108 14.06 -50.78 8.35
C GLY A 108 13.08 -49.62 8.54
N ALA A 109 13.36 -48.48 7.90
CA ALA A 109 12.49 -47.31 7.97
C ALA A 109 11.12 -47.56 7.31
N VAL A 110 11.09 -48.19 6.14
CA VAL A 110 9.83 -48.55 5.47
C VAL A 110 9.00 -49.54 6.28
N ALA A 111 9.64 -50.50 6.96
CA ALA A 111 8.98 -51.41 7.89
C ALA A 111 8.35 -50.67 9.09
N MET A 112 9.11 -49.76 9.71
CA MET A 112 8.61 -48.92 10.81
C MET A 112 7.47 -48.01 10.35
N ALA A 113 7.59 -47.38 9.18
CA ALA A 113 6.53 -46.54 8.63
C ALA A 113 5.27 -47.35 8.30
N ALA A 114 5.41 -48.55 7.74
CA ALA A 114 4.28 -49.43 7.45
C ALA A 114 3.54 -49.87 8.71
N SER A 115 4.26 -50.13 9.81
CA SER A 115 3.66 -50.56 11.08
C SER A 115 3.05 -49.42 11.89
N THR A 116 3.68 -48.24 11.90
CA THR A 116 3.24 -47.08 12.71
C THR A 116 2.24 -46.18 11.99
N LEU A 117 2.46 -45.90 10.71
CA LEU A 117 1.67 -44.98 9.90
C LEU A 117 0.77 -45.72 8.90
N GLY A 118 1.29 -46.82 8.33
CA GLY A 118 0.60 -47.63 7.33
C GLY A 118 0.09 -46.80 6.16
N ARG A 119 -1.20 -46.95 5.83
CA ARG A 119 -1.84 -46.24 4.72
C ARG A 119 -1.89 -44.72 4.91
N ARG A 120 -1.74 -44.21 6.13
CA ARG A 120 -1.77 -42.76 6.42
C ARG A 120 -0.60 -42.02 5.79
N THR A 121 0.46 -42.72 5.39
CA THR A 121 1.56 -42.14 4.61
C THR A 121 1.12 -41.62 3.23
N LEU A 122 -0.01 -42.13 2.71
CA LEU A 122 -0.59 -41.68 1.45
C LEU A 122 -1.53 -40.47 1.61
N GLU A 123 -1.87 -40.12 2.86
CA GLU A 123 -2.87 -39.09 3.20
C GLU A 123 -2.19 -37.95 3.97
N PRO A 124 -1.89 -36.81 3.33
CA PRO A 124 -1.18 -35.69 3.96
C PRO A 124 -1.85 -35.18 5.24
N GLU A 125 -3.19 -35.08 5.25
CA GLU A 125 -3.96 -34.59 6.40
C GLU A 125 -3.87 -35.54 7.61
N SER A 126 -3.98 -36.85 7.36
CA SER A 126 -3.87 -37.89 8.38
C SER A 126 -2.47 -37.96 8.99
N LEU A 127 -1.42 -37.68 8.19
CA LEU A 127 -0.04 -37.62 8.63
C LEU A 127 0.24 -36.32 9.40
N HIS A 128 -0.29 -35.20 8.91
CA HIS A 128 -0.21 -33.89 9.58
C HIS A 128 -0.75 -33.97 11.01
N ALA A 129 -1.94 -34.53 11.20
CA ALA A 129 -2.55 -34.66 12.52
C ALA A 129 -1.71 -35.47 13.53
N LEU A 130 -0.86 -36.39 13.07
CA LEU A 130 0.04 -37.16 13.94
C LEU A 130 1.31 -36.40 14.32
N LEU A 131 1.84 -35.62 13.39
CA LEU A 131 3.17 -35.02 13.51
C LEU A 131 3.14 -33.55 13.92
N ALA A 132 2.02 -32.84 13.70
CA ALA A 132 1.87 -31.41 14.01
C ALA A 132 2.31 -31.09 15.44
N GLY A 133 1.81 -31.83 16.44
CA GLY A 133 2.20 -31.62 17.83
C GLY A 133 3.69 -31.81 18.11
N LYS A 134 4.38 -32.69 17.37
CA LYS A 134 5.83 -32.89 17.49
C LYS A 134 6.61 -31.72 16.88
N PHE A 135 6.20 -31.26 15.69
CA PHE A 135 6.79 -30.08 15.06
C PHE A 135 6.59 -28.83 15.91
N GLU A 136 5.39 -28.63 16.45
CA GLU A 136 5.09 -27.52 17.36
C GLU A 136 5.95 -27.56 18.63
N SER A 137 6.14 -28.75 19.21
CA SER A 137 7.00 -28.93 20.38
C SER A 137 8.45 -28.55 20.07
N ALA A 138 8.97 -28.99 18.93
CA ALA A 138 10.32 -28.67 18.49
C ALA A 138 10.53 -27.19 18.17
N MET A 139 9.58 -26.55 17.46
CA MET A 139 9.59 -25.11 17.23
C MET A 139 9.61 -24.33 18.54
N ARG A 140 8.77 -24.72 19.50
CA ARG A 140 8.74 -24.10 20.83
C ARG A 140 10.07 -24.27 21.59
N ALA A 141 10.67 -25.45 21.54
CA ALA A 141 11.95 -25.72 22.18
C ALA A 141 13.10 -24.91 21.57
N ALA A 142 13.13 -24.79 20.23
CA ALA A 142 14.12 -23.98 19.54
C ALA A 142 13.93 -22.47 19.82
N ALA A 143 12.69 -21.99 19.82
CA ALA A 143 12.36 -20.58 20.06
C ALA A 143 12.74 -20.17 21.49
N ALA A 144 12.50 -21.03 22.48
CA ALA A 144 12.84 -20.76 23.88
C ALA A 144 14.35 -20.56 24.15
N MET A 145 15.23 -20.94 23.20
CA MET A 145 16.69 -20.77 23.32
C MET A 145 17.21 -19.53 22.59
N MET A 146 16.38 -18.86 21.80
CA MET A 146 16.77 -17.74 20.95
C MET A 146 15.94 -16.51 21.28
N ASP A 147 16.53 -15.32 21.10
CA ASP A 147 15.80 -14.05 21.19
C ASP A 147 15.08 -13.78 19.86
N MET A 148 14.03 -12.95 19.86
CA MET A 148 13.21 -12.69 18.66
C MET A 148 14.04 -12.18 17.46
N SER A 149 14.89 -11.17 17.69
CA SER A 149 15.79 -10.65 16.64
C SER A 149 16.74 -11.74 16.13
N GLY A 150 17.25 -12.61 17.00
CA GLY A 150 18.10 -13.73 16.61
C GLY A 150 17.38 -14.75 15.71
N MET A 151 16.08 -15.00 15.94
CA MET A 151 15.28 -15.85 15.06
C MET A 151 15.06 -15.21 13.68
N HIS A 152 14.90 -13.89 13.63
CA HIS A 152 14.67 -13.17 12.38
C HIS A 152 15.94 -12.95 11.56
N GLU A 153 17.06 -12.61 12.20
CA GLU A 153 18.36 -12.36 11.58
C GLU A 153 19.10 -13.66 11.21
N ASN A 154 19.06 -14.67 12.09
CA ASN A 154 19.76 -15.94 11.91
C ASN A 154 18.79 -17.12 11.76
N ARG A 155 17.85 -17.01 10.79
CA ARG A 155 16.84 -18.04 10.51
C ARG A 155 17.42 -19.44 10.36
N THR A 156 18.59 -19.57 9.73
CA THR A 156 19.30 -20.85 9.56
C THR A 156 19.60 -21.54 10.88
N ASN A 157 19.99 -20.80 11.92
CA ASN A 157 20.30 -21.38 13.23
C ASN A 157 19.04 -21.94 13.90
N TYR A 158 17.92 -21.22 13.79
CA TYR A 158 16.64 -21.67 14.28
C TYR A 158 16.17 -22.92 13.53
N VAL A 159 16.27 -22.95 12.19
CA VAL A 159 15.96 -24.14 11.37
C VAL A 159 16.79 -25.35 11.78
N GLU A 160 18.11 -25.21 11.96
CA GLU A 160 18.97 -26.35 12.37
C GLU A 160 18.59 -26.89 13.75
N ARG A 161 18.24 -26.02 14.70
CA ARG A 161 17.76 -26.43 16.02
C ARG A 161 16.44 -27.19 15.93
N VAL A 162 15.50 -26.70 15.13
CA VAL A 162 14.23 -27.37 14.89
C VAL A 162 14.47 -28.73 14.21
N ARG A 163 15.35 -28.80 13.20
CA ARG A 163 15.72 -30.04 12.52
C ARG A 163 16.26 -31.08 13.51
N HIS A 164 17.25 -30.69 14.32
CA HIS A 164 17.85 -31.56 15.32
C HIS A 164 16.86 -32.02 16.39
N ALA A 165 15.93 -31.15 16.80
CA ALA A 165 14.91 -31.49 17.80
C ALA A 165 13.89 -32.53 17.30
N VAL A 166 13.61 -32.56 16.00
CA VAL A 166 12.59 -33.44 15.39
C VAL A 166 13.18 -34.76 14.86
N GLU A 167 14.47 -34.80 14.55
CA GLU A 167 15.15 -35.93 13.90
C GLU A 167 14.95 -37.27 14.63
N ALA A 168 15.11 -37.28 15.96
CA ALA A 168 14.94 -38.47 16.78
C ALA A 168 13.48 -38.96 16.83
N ASP A 169 12.52 -38.05 16.63
CA ASP A 169 11.08 -38.33 16.72
C ASP A 169 10.52 -38.86 15.39
N LEU A 170 11.04 -38.37 14.26
CA LEU A 170 10.67 -38.86 12.93
C LEU A 170 11.29 -40.23 12.64
N SER A 171 12.56 -40.43 13.00
CA SER A 171 13.27 -41.69 12.73
C SER A 171 12.60 -42.89 13.39
N ARG A 172 11.99 -42.72 14.57
CA ARG A 172 11.18 -43.77 15.25
C ARG A 172 9.96 -44.23 14.45
N ASN A 173 9.45 -43.38 13.56
CA ASN A 173 8.33 -43.70 12.68
C ASN A 173 8.80 -44.05 11.24
N GLY A 174 10.11 -44.19 11.03
CA GLY A 174 10.68 -44.41 9.70
C GLY A 174 10.67 -43.18 8.77
N LEU A 175 10.41 -42.00 9.33
CA LEU A 175 10.40 -40.74 8.59
C LEU A 175 11.74 -40.01 8.72
N GLU A 176 12.07 -39.22 7.71
CA GLU A 176 13.12 -38.22 7.75
C GLU A 176 12.57 -36.85 7.37
N LEU A 177 13.20 -35.83 7.95
CA LEU A 177 12.98 -34.45 7.59
C LEU A 177 13.97 -34.07 6.48
N GLU A 178 13.45 -33.79 5.29
CA GLU A 178 14.26 -33.36 4.15
C GLU A 178 14.68 -31.90 4.32
N SER A 179 13.73 -31.02 4.65
CA SER A 179 14.00 -29.62 4.93
C SER A 179 12.87 -28.97 5.74
N VAL A 180 13.16 -27.80 6.32
CA VAL A 180 12.19 -26.92 6.94
C VAL A 180 12.27 -25.58 6.25
N ALA A 181 11.14 -25.12 5.70
CA ALA A 181 11.01 -23.77 5.17
C ALA A 181 10.24 -22.91 6.17
N ILE A 182 10.82 -21.77 6.55
CA ILE A 182 10.09 -20.77 7.34
C ILE A 182 9.48 -19.77 6.37
N LEU A 183 8.15 -19.74 6.33
CA LEU A 183 7.38 -18.84 5.47
C LEU A 183 7.37 -17.43 6.05
N ASP A 184 7.08 -17.33 7.36
CA ASP A 184 6.97 -16.04 8.04
C ASP A 184 7.40 -16.11 9.50
N ILE A 185 7.97 -15.01 10.01
CA ILE A 185 8.32 -14.78 11.41
C ILE A 185 8.05 -13.32 11.71
N ASP A 186 7.05 -13.06 12.54
CA ASP A 186 6.74 -11.71 12.99
C ASP A 186 6.44 -11.67 14.49
N GLN A 187 6.52 -10.47 15.07
CA GLN A 187 6.08 -10.23 16.42
C GLN A 187 4.55 -10.36 16.51
N THR A 188 4.05 -11.09 17.51
CA THR A 188 2.62 -11.11 17.78
C THR A 188 2.14 -9.71 18.18
N SER A 189 0.96 -9.30 17.71
CA SER A 189 0.33 -8.02 18.11
C SER A 189 0.14 -7.90 19.63
N LEU A 190 0.30 -6.68 20.15
CA LEU A 190 0.14 -6.31 21.57
C LEU A 190 -1.20 -6.75 22.17
N GLU A 191 -2.26 -6.82 21.36
CA GLU A 191 -3.61 -7.21 21.80
C GLU A 191 -3.70 -8.67 22.28
N PHE A 192 -2.79 -9.53 21.83
CA PHE A 192 -2.73 -10.95 22.23
C PHE A 192 -1.79 -11.19 23.42
N PHE A 193 -1.16 -10.14 23.98
CA PHE A 193 -0.42 -10.25 25.23
C PHE A 193 -1.38 -10.15 26.40
N ASN A 194 -1.31 -11.11 27.33
CA ASN A 194 -2.12 -11.08 28.54
C ASN A 194 -1.32 -10.47 29.72
N PRO A 195 -1.64 -9.25 30.20
CA PRO A 195 -0.91 -8.63 31.31
C PRO A 195 -1.03 -9.38 32.64
N SER A 196 -2.01 -10.27 32.77
CA SER A 196 -2.19 -11.11 33.97
C SER A 196 -1.31 -12.36 33.94
N ASN A 197 -0.73 -12.72 32.78
CA ASN A 197 0.22 -13.83 32.67
C ASN A 197 1.65 -13.33 32.94
N ARG A 198 2.39 -14.01 33.83
CA ARG A 198 3.75 -13.61 34.21
C ARG A 198 4.70 -13.48 33.02
N PHE A 199 4.65 -14.40 32.06
CA PHE A 199 5.56 -14.39 30.91
C PHE A 199 5.21 -13.28 29.92
N ASP A 200 3.92 -13.13 29.60
CA ASP A 200 3.47 -12.07 28.70
C ASP A 200 3.66 -10.69 29.33
N ALA A 201 3.48 -10.54 30.65
CA ALA A 201 3.73 -9.28 31.35
C ALA A 201 5.21 -8.87 31.32
N GLU A 202 6.13 -9.83 31.45
CA GLU A 202 7.57 -9.60 31.32
C GLU A 202 7.92 -9.17 29.89
N GLY A 203 7.43 -9.90 28.88
CA GLY A 203 7.63 -9.56 27.47
C GLY A 203 7.03 -8.20 27.09
N LEU A 204 5.82 -7.89 27.56
CA LEU A 204 5.17 -6.60 27.35
C LEU A 204 5.97 -5.46 27.97
N THR A 205 6.55 -5.67 29.15
CA THR A 205 7.38 -4.66 29.82
C THR A 205 8.64 -4.38 29.01
N VAL A 206 9.32 -5.44 28.52
CA VAL A 206 10.51 -5.30 27.65
C VAL A 206 10.13 -4.55 26.37
N LEU A 207 9.04 -4.95 25.73
CA LEU A 207 8.55 -4.33 24.50
C LEU A 207 8.22 -2.84 24.67
N ILE A 208 7.44 -2.49 25.71
CA ILE A 208 7.06 -1.10 25.98
C ILE A 208 8.31 -0.27 26.28
N LYS A 209 9.25 -0.82 27.06
CA LYS A 209 10.51 -0.14 27.34
C LYS A 209 11.29 0.14 26.06
N ASP A 210 11.46 -0.86 25.20
CA ASP A 210 12.17 -0.69 23.92
C ASP A 210 11.46 0.31 23.00
N ILE A 211 10.13 0.29 22.93
CA ILE A 211 9.34 1.25 22.15
C ILE A 211 9.54 2.67 22.68
N GLU A 212 9.44 2.87 24.00
CA GLU A 212 9.62 4.18 24.63
C GLU A 212 11.06 4.69 24.51
N ASP A 213 12.06 3.81 24.66
CA ASP A 213 13.47 4.14 24.44
C ASP A 213 13.70 4.59 22.98
N ARG A 214 13.15 3.86 22.00
CA ARG A 214 13.22 4.24 20.57
C ARG A 214 12.46 5.52 20.27
N ARG A 215 11.31 5.74 20.91
CA ARG A 215 10.51 6.97 20.78
C ARG A 215 11.26 8.17 21.32
N LYS A 216 11.91 8.04 22.47
CA LYS A 216 12.75 9.07 23.06
C LYS A 216 13.92 9.42 22.14
N VAL A 217 14.66 8.42 21.64
CA VAL A 217 15.75 8.66 20.69
C VAL A 217 15.26 9.38 19.43
N ARG A 218 14.10 8.99 18.88
CA ARG A 218 13.51 9.68 17.73
C ARG A 218 13.19 11.14 18.04
N ASN A 219 12.54 11.39 19.18
CA ASN A 219 12.20 12.74 19.62
C ASN A 219 13.46 13.60 19.88
N ASP A 220 14.49 13.03 20.49
CA ASP A 220 15.77 13.72 20.74
C ASP A 220 16.42 14.11 19.40
N ILE A 221 16.43 13.21 18.41
CA ILE A 221 16.92 13.51 17.04
C ILE A 221 16.08 14.61 16.37
N GLU A 222 14.75 14.54 16.46
CA GLU A 222 13.86 15.57 15.88
C GLU A 222 14.06 16.94 16.53
N GLN A 223 14.22 16.98 17.86
CA GLN A 223 14.44 18.20 18.61
C GLN A 223 15.84 18.79 18.32
N ASP A 224 16.88 17.97 18.31
CA ASP A 224 18.23 18.38 17.95
C ASP A 224 18.30 18.91 16.52
N ALA A 225 17.66 18.21 15.57
CA ALA A 225 17.55 18.69 14.19
C ALA A 225 16.82 20.05 14.12
N THR A 226 15.73 20.22 14.88
CA THR A 226 14.99 21.49 14.95
C THR A 226 15.86 22.62 15.51
N ILE A 227 16.62 22.36 16.57
CA ILE A 227 17.55 23.33 17.15
C ILE A 227 18.64 23.69 16.14
N GLN A 228 19.27 22.69 15.50
CA GLN A 228 20.31 22.92 14.49
C GLN A 228 19.80 23.76 13.32
N ILE A 229 18.59 23.48 12.82
CA ILE A 229 17.95 24.27 11.75
C ILE A 229 17.73 25.71 12.22
N ARG A 230 17.17 25.92 13.42
CA ARG A 230 16.95 27.26 13.97
C ARG A 230 18.25 28.03 14.18
N THR A 231 19.29 27.38 14.69
CA THR A 231 20.61 27.99 14.86
C THR A 231 21.20 28.40 13.52
N ARG A 232 21.14 27.54 12.50
CA ARG A 232 21.57 27.88 11.13
C ARG A 232 20.77 29.03 10.54
N ASN A 233 19.45 29.05 10.73
CA ASN A 233 18.61 30.14 10.24
C ASN A 233 18.95 31.46 10.93
N LEU A 234 19.15 31.45 12.25
CA LEU A 234 19.57 32.62 13.02
C LEU A 234 20.96 33.11 12.57
N GLU A 235 21.90 32.20 12.32
CA GLU A 235 23.22 32.55 11.81
C GLU A 235 23.14 33.16 10.41
N ALA A 236 22.33 32.59 9.52
CA ALA A 236 22.08 33.13 8.20
C ALA A 236 21.42 34.52 8.27
N GLU A 237 20.47 34.74 9.19
CA GLU A 237 19.82 36.04 9.40
C GLU A 237 20.81 37.09 9.93
N LYS A 238 21.68 36.72 10.89
CA LYS A 238 22.76 37.59 11.37
C LYS A 238 23.71 37.98 10.24
N GLN A 239 24.14 37.01 9.43
CA GLN A 239 24.99 37.28 8.27
C GLN A 239 24.29 38.19 7.25
N ALA A 240 22.99 37.98 6.99
CA ALA A 240 22.22 38.84 6.10
C ALA A 240 22.17 40.29 6.61
N LEU A 241 21.90 40.49 7.91
CA LEU A 241 21.89 41.82 8.54
C LEU A 241 23.29 42.48 8.54
N GLU A 242 24.36 41.70 8.74
CA GLU A 242 25.73 42.22 8.64
C GLU A 242 26.05 42.67 7.20
N ILE A 243 25.64 41.89 6.19
CA ILE A 243 25.79 42.26 4.77
C ILE A 243 24.98 43.53 4.46
N GLU A 244 23.75 43.63 4.93
CA GLU A 244 22.90 44.81 4.73
C GLU A 244 23.53 46.06 5.35
N ARG A 245 24.01 45.94 6.59
CA ARG A 245 24.75 47.01 7.26
C ARG A 245 26.01 47.41 6.49
N ALA A 246 26.83 46.46 6.06
CA ALA A 246 28.03 46.73 5.28
C ALA A 246 27.71 47.39 3.92
N SER A 247 26.60 47.00 3.29
CA SER A 247 26.11 47.59 2.04
C SER A 247 25.68 49.06 2.24
N GLU A 248 24.95 49.36 3.32
CA GLU A 248 24.55 50.73 3.64
C GLU A 248 25.75 51.59 4.06
N GLU A 249 26.69 51.07 4.85
CA GLU A 249 27.95 51.77 5.18
C GLU A 249 28.74 52.10 3.90
N ALA A 250 28.89 51.15 2.97
CA ALA A 250 29.56 51.38 1.69
C ALA A 250 28.83 52.41 0.81
N ARG A 251 27.50 52.41 0.82
CA ARG A 251 26.67 53.37 0.07
C ARG A 251 26.83 54.79 0.61
N LEU A 252 26.78 54.95 1.93
CA LEU A 252 26.98 56.25 2.60
C LEU A 252 28.40 56.78 2.37
N GLU A 253 29.40 55.91 2.40
CA GLU A 253 30.78 56.29 2.09
C GLU A 253 30.94 56.74 0.64
N GLN A 254 30.34 56.02 -0.31
CA GLN A 254 30.30 56.43 -1.72
C GLN A 254 29.61 57.78 -1.90
N GLU A 255 28.48 58.02 -1.25
CA GLU A 255 27.75 59.29 -1.34
C GLU A 255 28.57 60.44 -0.76
N ARG A 256 29.20 60.25 0.41
CA ARG A 256 30.11 61.22 1.02
C ARG A 256 31.27 61.56 0.08
N ASP A 257 31.89 60.55 -0.53
CA ASP A 257 33.02 60.75 -1.43
C ASP A 257 32.60 61.47 -2.73
N VAL A 258 31.42 61.18 -3.27
CA VAL A 258 30.85 61.88 -4.42
C VAL A 258 30.56 63.34 -4.08
N GLU A 259 29.93 63.62 -2.94
CA GLU A 259 29.63 64.99 -2.50
C GLU A 259 30.92 65.77 -2.18
N PHE A 260 31.92 65.13 -1.57
CA PHE A 260 33.22 65.75 -1.36
C PHE A 260 33.91 66.13 -2.69
N ARG A 261 33.92 65.23 -3.67
CA ARG A 261 34.48 65.52 -5.01
C ARG A 261 33.69 66.63 -5.72
N ARG A 262 32.35 66.63 -5.63
CA ARG A 262 31.51 67.70 -6.19
C ARG A 262 31.80 69.05 -5.53
N ALA A 263 31.93 69.09 -4.21
CA ALA A 263 32.27 70.30 -3.46
C ALA A 263 33.65 70.84 -3.85
N GLN A 264 34.66 69.95 -3.96
CA GLN A 264 36.00 70.32 -4.41
C GLN A 264 36.00 70.87 -5.84
N GLN A 265 35.25 70.23 -6.75
CA GLN A 265 35.13 70.69 -8.13
C GLN A 265 34.39 72.03 -8.23
N ARG A 266 33.33 72.26 -7.43
CA ARG A 266 32.65 73.56 -7.35
C ARG A 266 33.59 74.66 -6.84
N ALA A 267 34.42 74.38 -5.83
CA ALA A 267 35.39 75.33 -5.30
C ALA A 267 36.46 75.70 -6.33
N LEU A 268 36.99 74.72 -7.08
CA LEU A 268 37.93 74.95 -8.17
C LEU A 268 37.31 75.81 -9.28
N LEU A 269 36.08 75.50 -9.69
CA LEU A 269 35.38 76.22 -10.75
C LEU A 269 35.06 77.66 -10.35
N ALA A 270 34.70 77.89 -9.08
CA ALA A 270 34.48 79.23 -8.54
C ALA A 270 35.77 80.05 -8.52
N LYS A 271 36.90 79.44 -8.13
CA LYS A 271 38.22 80.09 -8.16
C LYS A 271 38.62 80.48 -9.59
N GLU A 272 38.48 79.56 -10.55
CA GLU A 272 38.83 79.81 -11.94
C GLU A 272 37.94 80.90 -12.57
N ARG A 273 36.63 80.91 -12.26
CA ARG A 273 35.72 81.99 -12.68
C ARG A 273 36.15 83.35 -12.12
N ALA A 274 36.46 83.44 -10.83
CA ALA A 274 36.91 84.68 -10.21
C ALA A 274 38.24 85.19 -10.82
N GLU A 275 39.19 84.30 -11.11
CA GLU A 275 40.45 84.66 -11.79
C GLU A 275 40.19 85.20 -13.21
N ARG A 276 39.27 84.57 -13.97
CA ARG A 276 38.89 85.02 -15.32
C ARG A 276 38.16 86.36 -15.31
N GLU A 277 37.25 86.59 -14.35
CA GLU A 277 36.56 87.87 -14.17
C GLU A 277 37.56 88.98 -13.84
N THR A 278 38.49 88.73 -12.91
CA THR A 278 39.54 89.70 -12.55
C THR A 278 40.42 90.04 -13.76
N GLN A 279 40.79 89.04 -14.58
CA GLN A 279 41.53 89.27 -15.83
C GLN A 279 40.72 90.10 -16.82
N ALA A 280 39.43 89.82 -17.00
CA ALA A 280 38.56 90.59 -17.89
C ALA A 280 38.38 92.04 -17.44
N GLU A 281 38.16 92.28 -16.15
CA GLU A 281 38.07 93.63 -15.58
C GLU A 281 39.37 94.41 -15.75
N SER A 282 40.52 93.77 -15.48
CA SER A 282 41.83 94.43 -15.66
C SER A 282 42.08 94.86 -17.11
N ALA A 283 41.67 94.05 -18.09
CA ALA A 283 41.77 94.38 -19.50
C ALA A 283 40.85 95.55 -19.90
N GLN A 284 39.63 95.61 -19.33
CA GLN A 284 38.71 96.73 -19.55
C GLN A 284 39.23 98.05 -18.96
N ILE A 285 39.83 98.00 -17.76
CA ILE A 285 40.42 99.18 -17.12
C ILE A 285 41.59 99.72 -17.97
N LEU A 286 42.51 98.85 -18.40
CA LEU A 286 43.61 99.24 -19.27
C LEU A 286 43.13 99.86 -20.60
N ALA A 287 42.07 99.32 -21.19
CA ALA A 287 41.46 99.89 -22.39
C ALA A 287 40.85 101.28 -22.13
N ARG A 288 40.16 101.47 -20.99
CA ARG A 288 39.59 102.77 -20.59
C ARG A 288 40.68 103.81 -20.31
N GLU A 289 41.76 103.44 -19.62
CA GLU A 289 42.89 104.32 -19.36
C GLU A 289 43.56 104.79 -20.66
N ALA A 290 43.69 103.90 -21.65
CA ALA A 290 44.24 104.26 -22.96
C ALA A 290 43.35 105.27 -23.70
N ILE A 291 42.03 105.11 -23.64
CA ILE A 291 41.05 106.04 -24.25
C ILE A 291 41.10 107.42 -23.56
N GLU A 292 41.10 107.47 -22.23
CA GLU A 292 41.16 108.74 -21.49
C GLU A 292 42.47 109.48 -21.71
N ARG A 293 43.61 108.78 -21.77
CA ARG A 293 44.90 109.41 -22.13
C ARG A 293 44.87 110.01 -23.53
N ALA A 294 44.26 109.33 -24.50
CA ALA A 294 44.09 109.86 -25.86
C ALA A 294 43.17 111.08 -25.88
N ARG A 295 42.08 111.10 -25.08
CA ARG A 295 41.17 112.25 -24.97
C ARG A 295 41.87 113.48 -24.39
N ILE A 296 42.59 113.32 -23.28
CA ILE A 296 43.33 114.40 -22.61
C ILE A 296 44.41 114.98 -23.55
N ALA A 297 45.11 114.14 -24.31
CA ALA A 297 46.10 114.60 -25.28
C ALA A 297 45.47 115.47 -26.38
N ASN A 298 44.27 115.10 -26.84
CA ASN A 298 43.52 115.85 -27.85
C ASN A 298 42.98 117.19 -27.29
N GLU A 299 42.44 117.19 -26.07
CA GLU A 299 42.00 118.41 -25.39
C GLU A 299 43.15 119.41 -25.18
N ARG A 300 44.36 118.93 -24.82
CA ARG A 300 45.56 119.78 -24.71
C ARG A 300 45.98 120.39 -26.05
N ALA A 301 45.95 119.62 -27.14
CA ALA A 301 46.28 120.11 -28.48
C ALA A 301 45.30 121.23 -28.93
N ILE A 302 44.01 121.08 -28.62
CA ILE A 302 42.99 122.10 -28.92
C ILE A 302 43.21 123.36 -28.09
N ALA A 303 43.55 123.22 -26.81
CA ALA A 303 43.83 124.36 -25.93
C ALA A 303 45.06 125.16 -26.39
N GLU A 304 46.16 124.49 -26.78
CA GLU A 304 47.36 125.14 -27.30
C GLU A 304 47.09 125.91 -28.60
N ALA A 305 46.31 125.35 -29.52
CA ALA A 305 45.89 126.02 -30.75
C ALA A 305 45.02 127.27 -30.48
N ARG A 306 44.15 127.21 -29.46
CA ARG A 306 43.29 128.33 -29.07
C ARG A 306 44.10 129.49 -28.47
N ILE A 307 45.08 129.20 -27.61
CA ILE A 307 45.96 130.21 -26.99
C ILE A 307 46.81 130.91 -28.06
N ALA A 308 47.33 130.18 -29.05
CA ALA A 308 48.09 130.77 -30.15
C ALA A 308 47.27 131.79 -30.96
N SER A 309 45.97 131.53 -31.18
CA SER A 309 45.07 132.44 -31.89
C SER A 309 44.75 133.72 -31.10
N GLU A 310 44.59 133.63 -29.78
CA GLU A 310 44.29 134.80 -28.92
C GLU A 310 45.48 135.77 -28.83
N VAL A 311 46.71 135.26 -28.84
CA VAL A 311 47.93 136.09 -28.81
C VAL A 311 48.10 136.88 -30.11
N GLU A 312 47.69 136.33 -31.26
CA GLU A 312 47.79 137.03 -32.55
C GLU A 312 46.78 138.18 -32.68
N ILE A 313 45.57 137.99 -32.15
CA ILE A 313 44.49 139.00 -32.17
C ILE A 313 44.86 140.21 -31.27
N ARG A 314 45.35 139.98 -30.05
CA ARG A 314 45.79 141.05 -29.14
C ARG A 314 46.94 141.88 -29.71
N ARG A 315 47.83 141.29 -30.52
CA ARG A 315 48.95 142.01 -31.14
C ARG A 315 48.49 142.99 -32.23
N ARG A 316 47.34 142.73 -32.88
CA ARG A 316 46.75 143.61 -33.91
C ARG A 316 45.88 144.74 -33.34
N GLU A 317 45.27 144.55 -32.18
CA GLU A 317 44.46 145.59 -31.52
C GLU A 317 45.31 146.70 -30.91
N ILE A 318 46.45 146.39 -30.29
CA ILE A 318 47.31 147.37 -29.61
C ILE A 318 47.97 148.36 -30.60
N ALA A 319 48.14 147.99 -31.88
CA ALA A 319 48.67 148.87 -32.92
C ALA A 319 47.65 149.87 -33.50
N ARG A 320 46.34 149.64 -33.29
CA ARG A 320 45.25 150.47 -33.84
C ARG A 320 44.79 151.56 -32.87
N THR A 321 45.00 151.37 -31.57
CA THR A 321 44.52 152.27 -30.53
C THR A 321 45.43 153.49 -30.30
N GLN A 322 46.71 153.45 -30.67
CA GLN A 322 47.66 154.55 -30.44
C GLN A 322 47.60 155.69 -31.48
N THR A 323 46.82 155.58 -32.56
CA THR A 323 46.73 156.61 -33.62
C THR A 323 45.40 157.35 -33.69
N VAL A 324 44.43 157.03 -32.81
CA VAL A 324 43.06 157.58 -32.86
C VAL A 324 42.73 158.49 -31.65
N GLU A 325 43.70 158.69 -30.73
CA GLU A 325 43.50 159.47 -29.51
C GLU A 325 43.81 160.98 -29.63
N SER A 326 44.05 161.55 -30.82
CA SER A 326 44.45 162.96 -30.94
C SER A 326 43.48 163.91 -31.65
N ASP A 327 42.26 163.55 -32.06
CA ASP A 327 41.41 164.49 -32.84
C ASP A 327 39.88 164.46 -32.66
N GLU A 328 39.28 163.77 -31.68
CA GLU A 328 37.80 163.80 -31.52
C GLU A 328 37.28 164.12 -30.10
N ILE A 329 38.05 164.92 -29.36
CA ILE A 329 37.54 165.72 -28.24
C ILE A 329 37.42 167.17 -28.72
N THR A 330 36.32 167.50 -29.40
CA THR A 330 35.76 168.88 -29.53
C THR A 330 34.49 168.98 -30.41
N ALA A 331 33.75 167.90 -30.70
CA ALA A 331 32.44 168.05 -31.34
C ALA A 331 31.49 166.87 -31.13
N ARG A 332 30.72 166.89 -30.02
CA ARG A 332 29.23 166.77 -30.04
C ARG A 332 28.64 166.69 -28.64
N GLU A 333 28.87 167.78 -27.91
CA GLU A 333 28.12 168.17 -26.70
C GLU A 333 26.87 168.99 -27.05
N GLN A 334 26.23 168.73 -28.20
CA GLN A 334 24.91 169.26 -28.50
C GLN A 334 24.07 168.19 -29.21
N VAL A 335 22.91 167.89 -28.61
CA VAL A 335 21.82 166.99 -29.04
C VAL A 335 21.77 165.60 -28.39
N GLU A 336 21.76 165.62 -27.06
CA GLU A 336 20.66 165.08 -26.24
C GLU A 336 19.30 165.66 -26.70
N THR A 337 18.19 164.91 -26.55
CA THR A 337 16.77 165.28 -26.82
C THR A 337 16.08 164.80 -28.11
N ALA A 338 16.19 163.51 -28.47
CA ALA A 338 15.17 162.91 -29.35
C ALA A 338 14.77 161.44 -29.14
N ARG A 339 15.36 160.65 -28.23
CA ARG A 339 14.93 159.24 -28.10
C ARG A 339 14.93 158.67 -26.69
N ILE A 340 14.48 159.49 -25.75
CA ILE A 340 14.00 159.07 -24.41
C ILE A 340 12.59 158.45 -24.47
N LEU A 341 11.98 158.26 -25.65
CA LEU A 341 10.59 157.79 -25.79
C LEU A 341 10.37 156.31 -26.18
N GLN A 342 11.41 155.47 -26.29
CA GLN A 342 11.21 154.08 -26.76
C GLN A 342 11.71 152.96 -25.83
N GLU A 343 12.56 153.24 -24.84
CA GLU A 343 13.14 152.17 -24.00
C GLU A 343 12.32 151.79 -22.76
N ARG A 344 11.20 152.48 -22.49
CA ARG A 344 10.30 152.10 -21.39
C ARG A 344 9.34 150.94 -21.71
N ALA A 345 9.33 150.40 -22.94
CA ALA A 345 8.34 149.40 -23.36
C ALA A 345 8.83 147.93 -23.39
N LEU A 346 10.10 147.63 -23.07
CA LEU A 346 10.68 146.29 -23.34
C LEU A 346 11.12 145.50 -22.09
N LYS A 347 10.72 145.92 -20.88
CA LYS A 347 11.08 145.22 -19.62
C LYS A 347 10.02 144.26 -19.08
N GLU A 348 8.83 144.15 -19.69
CA GLU A 348 7.77 143.26 -19.19
C GLU A 348 7.67 141.88 -19.87
N ALA A 349 8.39 141.62 -20.97
CA ALA A 349 8.24 140.37 -21.73
C ALA A 349 9.10 139.19 -21.25
N ARG A 350 10.01 139.39 -20.28
CA ARG A 350 11.06 138.39 -19.96
C ARG A 350 10.72 137.39 -18.85
N ILE A 351 9.65 137.61 -18.09
CA ILE A 351 9.34 136.80 -16.89
C ILE A 351 8.33 135.66 -17.18
N VAL A 352 7.60 135.69 -18.31
CA VAL A 352 6.58 134.66 -18.61
C VAL A 352 7.12 133.43 -19.34
N ASN A 353 8.23 133.54 -20.08
CA ASN A 353 8.73 132.45 -20.96
C ASN A 353 9.54 131.36 -20.22
N GLU A 354 10.06 131.66 -19.04
CA GLU A 354 10.93 130.73 -18.27
C GLU A 354 10.12 129.74 -17.40
N GLN A 355 8.86 130.08 -17.08
CA GLN A 355 7.96 129.20 -16.34
C GLN A 355 7.19 128.20 -17.23
N GLU A 356 7.06 128.47 -18.54
CA GLU A 356 6.33 127.58 -19.46
C GLU A 356 7.19 126.43 -20.02
N THR A 357 8.52 126.60 -20.04
CA THR A 357 9.48 125.62 -20.59
C THR A 357 9.79 124.49 -19.60
N THR A 358 9.88 124.78 -18.30
CA THR A 358 10.16 123.79 -17.25
C THR A 358 8.96 122.87 -16.96
N ALA A 359 7.72 123.35 -17.14
CA ALA A 359 6.52 122.54 -17.01
C ALA A 359 6.37 121.49 -18.12
N ARG A 360 6.79 121.80 -19.36
CA ARG A 360 6.70 120.88 -20.51
C ARG A 360 7.75 119.76 -20.47
N GLU A 361 8.92 119.97 -19.87
CA GLU A 361 9.96 118.94 -19.76
C GLU A 361 9.62 117.85 -18.72
N ILE A 362 8.97 118.22 -17.61
CA ILE A 362 8.57 117.28 -16.55
C ILE A 362 7.41 116.37 -17.00
N GLU A 363 6.54 116.84 -17.88
CA GLU A 363 5.43 116.05 -18.41
C GLU A 363 5.91 115.02 -19.45
N ARG A 364 6.94 115.37 -20.24
CA ARG A 364 7.52 114.49 -21.27
C ARG A 364 8.32 113.33 -20.68
N THR A 365 9.05 113.56 -19.59
CA THR A 365 9.82 112.51 -18.89
C THR A 365 8.89 111.50 -18.20
N ARG A 366 7.81 111.96 -17.55
CA ARG A 366 6.82 111.07 -16.94
C ARG A 366 6.06 110.21 -17.96
N MET A 367 5.80 110.74 -19.16
CA MET A 367 5.17 109.97 -20.25
C MET A 367 6.10 108.88 -20.82
N LEU A 368 7.42 109.16 -20.89
CA LEU A 368 8.41 108.18 -21.36
C LEU A 368 8.65 107.06 -20.33
N GLU A 369 8.76 107.39 -19.04
CA GLU A 369 8.93 106.39 -17.97
C GLU A 369 7.67 105.51 -17.82
N ALA A 370 6.46 106.09 -17.92
CA ALA A 370 5.22 105.34 -17.91
C ALA A 370 5.08 104.40 -19.12
N ALA A 371 5.55 104.82 -20.30
CA ALA A 371 5.56 103.99 -21.50
C ALA A 371 6.59 102.85 -21.41
N GLU A 372 7.76 103.10 -20.80
CA GLU A 372 8.80 102.07 -20.63
C GLU A 372 8.39 100.99 -19.60
N ILE A 373 7.74 101.39 -18.51
CA ILE A 373 7.19 100.45 -17.52
C ILE A 373 6.07 99.60 -18.14
N ALA A 374 5.15 100.22 -18.90
CA ALA A 374 4.09 99.50 -19.60
C ALA A 374 4.66 98.50 -20.63
N ALA A 375 5.74 98.85 -21.33
CA ALA A 375 6.42 97.96 -22.27
C ALA A 375 7.09 96.76 -21.55
N ARG A 376 7.75 96.98 -20.41
CA ARG A 376 8.35 95.90 -19.62
C ARG A 376 7.30 94.94 -19.02
N GLU A 377 6.19 95.48 -18.51
CA GLU A 377 5.10 94.66 -17.99
C GLU A 377 4.41 93.84 -19.09
N ALA A 378 4.28 94.39 -20.31
CA ALA A 378 3.74 93.66 -21.45
C ALA A 378 4.66 92.49 -21.88
N VAL A 379 5.98 92.69 -21.87
CA VAL A 379 6.97 91.66 -22.21
C VAL A 379 7.00 90.55 -21.16
N GLU A 380 6.98 90.88 -19.87
CA GLU A 380 6.96 89.85 -18.81
C GLU A 380 5.62 89.10 -18.76
N ARG A 381 4.48 89.77 -19.00
CA ARG A 381 3.19 89.07 -19.14
C ARG A 381 3.18 88.12 -20.35
N ALA A 382 3.75 88.54 -21.47
CA ALA A 382 3.89 87.68 -22.65
C ALA A 382 4.80 86.47 -22.39
N ARG A 383 5.92 86.67 -21.67
CA ARG A 383 6.85 85.61 -21.28
C ARG A 383 6.21 84.59 -20.34
N ILE A 384 5.49 85.04 -19.31
CA ILE A 384 4.78 84.18 -18.36
C ILE A 384 3.67 83.38 -19.05
N LEU A 385 2.94 83.97 -20.00
CA LEU A 385 1.93 83.26 -20.79
C LEU A 385 2.56 82.20 -21.70
N GLN A 386 3.71 82.50 -22.31
CA GLN A 386 4.42 81.55 -23.17
C GLN A 386 5.01 80.38 -22.36
N GLU A 387 5.54 80.66 -21.17
CA GLU A 387 6.09 79.63 -20.27
C GLU A 387 4.97 78.73 -19.72
N LYS A 388 3.82 79.30 -19.32
CA LYS A 388 2.63 78.54 -18.92
C LYS A 388 2.11 77.65 -20.03
N ALA A 389 1.98 78.18 -21.26
CA ALA A 389 1.56 77.40 -22.42
C ALA A 389 2.53 76.25 -22.73
N LEU A 390 3.84 76.48 -22.62
CA LEU A 390 4.86 75.44 -22.82
C LEU A 390 4.79 74.36 -21.74
N THR A 391 4.57 74.74 -20.48
CA THR A 391 4.40 73.78 -19.37
C THR A 391 3.12 72.97 -19.50
N GLU A 392 2.00 73.58 -19.89
CA GLU A 392 0.74 72.86 -20.13
C GLU A 392 0.89 71.86 -21.29
N THR A 393 1.57 72.25 -22.36
CA THR A 393 1.84 71.36 -23.51
C THR A 393 2.74 70.19 -23.11
N ARG A 394 3.75 70.41 -22.24
CA ARG A 394 4.60 69.34 -21.70
C ARG A 394 3.84 68.38 -20.79
N ILE A 395 3.04 68.92 -19.87
CA ILE A 395 2.21 68.11 -18.96
C ILE A 395 1.21 67.26 -19.75
N GLN A 396 0.61 67.80 -20.81
CA GLN A 396 -0.31 67.07 -21.67
C GLN A 396 0.40 65.93 -22.42
N LYS A 397 1.59 66.19 -22.97
CA LYS A 397 2.39 65.16 -23.65
C LYS A 397 2.87 64.06 -22.70
N ASP A 398 3.28 64.42 -21.49
CA ASP A 398 3.68 63.45 -20.46
C ASP A 398 2.50 62.58 -20.02
N ARG A 399 1.30 63.17 -19.85
CA ARG A 399 0.07 62.43 -19.56
C ARG A 399 -0.34 61.48 -20.69
N GLU A 400 -0.20 61.89 -21.95
CA GLU A 400 -0.46 61.04 -23.11
C GLU A 400 0.53 59.88 -23.21
N THR A 401 1.80 60.14 -22.91
CA THR A 401 2.84 59.11 -22.90
C THR A 401 2.60 58.09 -21.79
N GLN A 402 2.26 58.56 -20.58
CA GLN A 402 1.89 57.68 -19.46
C GLN A 402 0.60 56.89 -19.75
N ALA A 403 -0.40 57.51 -20.38
CA ALA A 403 -1.63 56.81 -20.76
C ALA A 403 -1.37 55.69 -21.78
N MET A 404 -0.56 55.94 -22.81
CA MET A 404 -0.13 54.92 -23.77
C MET A 404 0.69 53.81 -23.11
N GLU A 405 1.54 54.13 -22.14
CA GLU A 405 2.38 53.14 -21.46
C GLU A 405 1.57 52.23 -20.53
N ILE A 406 0.57 52.79 -19.83
CA ILE A 406 -0.43 52.04 -19.04
C ILE A 406 -1.29 51.16 -19.94
N GLU A 407 -1.73 51.66 -21.10
CA GLU A 407 -2.53 50.87 -22.05
C GLU A 407 -1.71 49.73 -22.66
N ARG A 408 -0.43 49.97 -22.98
CA ARG A 408 0.52 48.93 -23.41
C ARG A 408 0.74 47.88 -22.32
N GLN A 409 0.92 48.29 -21.07
CA GLN A 409 1.06 47.35 -19.94
C GLN A 409 -0.19 46.50 -19.74
N ARG A 410 -1.38 47.11 -19.78
CA ARG A 410 -2.65 46.37 -19.69
C ARG A 410 -2.85 45.40 -20.84
N ALA A 411 -2.45 45.76 -22.05
CA ALA A 411 -2.51 44.86 -23.21
C ALA A 411 -1.55 43.67 -23.06
N VAL A 412 -0.35 43.89 -22.52
CA VAL A 412 0.61 42.81 -22.22
C VAL A 412 0.10 41.92 -21.09
N GLU A 413 -0.41 42.48 -20.00
CA GLU A 413 -1.01 41.70 -18.91
C GLU A 413 -2.22 40.88 -19.37
N GLN A 414 -3.11 41.46 -20.18
CA GLN A 414 -4.24 40.71 -20.75
C GLN A 414 -3.80 39.59 -21.69
N ALA A 415 -2.76 39.83 -22.50
CA ALA A 415 -2.20 38.79 -23.36
C ALA A 415 -1.52 37.66 -22.56
N GLU A 416 -0.81 37.99 -21.48
CA GLU A 416 -0.21 37.00 -20.58
C GLU A 416 -1.26 36.20 -19.80
N ILE A 417 -2.32 36.85 -19.32
CA ILE A 417 -3.44 36.17 -18.65
C ILE A 417 -4.14 35.23 -19.63
N ALA A 418 -4.45 35.67 -20.85
CA ALA A 418 -5.06 34.84 -21.88
C ALA A 418 -4.17 33.64 -22.28
N ALA A 419 -2.86 33.86 -22.40
CA ALA A 419 -1.90 32.79 -22.67
C ALA A 419 -1.83 31.77 -21.51
N ARG A 420 -1.84 32.24 -20.26
CA ARG A 420 -1.89 31.37 -19.08
C ARG A 420 -3.19 30.57 -19.01
N GLU A 421 -4.34 31.19 -19.27
CA GLU A 421 -5.63 30.50 -19.31
C GLU A 421 -5.68 29.40 -20.38
N GLU A 422 -5.14 29.64 -21.58
CA GLU A 422 -5.03 28.62 -22.62
C GLU A 422 -4.11 27.46 -22.19
N THR A 423 -2.96 27.76 -21.59
CA THR A 423 -2.06 26.71 -21.08
C THR A 423 -2.70 25.89 -19.96
N GLU A 424 -3.41 26.53 -19.03
CA GLU A 424 -4.10 25.86 -17.93
C GLU A 424 -5.32 25.05 -18.43
N LYS A 425 -6.07 25.56 -19.41
CA LYS A 425 -7.14 24.79 -20.08
C LYS A 425 -6.57 23.56 -20.79
N ALA A 426 -5.46 23.70 -21.52
CA ALA A 426 -4.80 22.58 -22.17
C ALA A 426 -4.30 21.54 -21.16
N ARG A 427 -3.74 21.98 -20.03
CA ARG A 427 -3.26 21.13 -18.94
C ARG A 427 -4.40 20.40 -18.25
N MET A 428 -5.51 21.08 -17.98
CA MET A 428 -6.73 20.49 -17.43
C MET A 428 -7.36 19.49 -18.39
N ALA A 429 -7.43 19.79 -19.68
CA ALA A 429 -7.92 18.86 -20.70
C ALA A 429 -7.05 17.60 -20.81
N GLN A 430 -5.72 17.76 -20.81
CA GLN A 430 -4.78 16.64 -20.82
C GLN A 430 -4.92 15.77 -19.56
N THR A 431 -5.07 16.42 -18.39
CA THR A 431 -5.29 15.73 -17.12
C THR A 431 -6.61 14.96 -17.17
N LEU A 432 -7.71 15.58 -17.61
CA LEU A 432 -9.02 14.94 -17.73
C LEU A 432 -8.97 13.70 -18.64
N ILE A 433 -8.28 13.78 -19.79
CA ILE A 433 -8.09 12.65 -20.70
C ILE A 433 -7.32 11.53 -20.00
N LEU A 434 -6.22 11.85 -19.31
CA LEU A 434 -5.42 10.89 -18.54
C LEU A 434 -6.26 10.19 -17.47
N THR A 435 -7.04 10.96 -16.70
CA THR A 435 -7.93 10.42 -15.68
C THR A 435 -9.03 9.54 -16.29
N GLN A 436 -9.63 9.93 -17.41
CA GLN A 436 -10.61 9.11 -18.11
C GLN A 436 -10.02 7.81 -18.66
N THR A 437 -8.81 7.84 -19.23
CA THR A 437 -8.12 6.61 -19.67
C THR A 437 -7.76 5.71 -18.51
N ARG A 438 -7.37 6.28 -17.36
CA ARG A 438 -7.09 5.52 -16.13
C ARG A 438 -8.34 4.84 -15.60
N ILE A 439 -9.44 5.58 -15.47
CA ILE A 439 -10.73 5.06 -15.01
C ILE A 439 -11.22 3.94 -15.92
N ARG A 440 -11.18 4.11 -17.25
CA ARG A 440 -11.53 3.04 -18.20
C ARG A 440 -10.65 1.81 -18.05
N GLY A 441 -9.34 2.00 -17.89
CA GLY A 441 -8.41 0.89 -17.65
C GLY A 441 -8.72 0.13 -16.36
N GLU A 442 -9.01 0.85 -15.27
CA GLU A 442 -9.40 0.25 -13.98
C GLU A 442 -10.75 -0.47 -14.06
N GLU A 443 -11.74 0.08 -14.79
CA GLU A 443 -13.03 -0.57 -15.05
C GLU A 443 -12.89 -1.85 -15.87
N ASP A 444 -12.06 -1.83 -16.93
CA ASP A 444 -11.81 -3.02 -17.75
C ASP A 444 -11.09 -4.12 -16.95
N ILE A 445 -10.14 -3.76 -16.07
CA ILE A 445 -9.48 -4.71 -15.18
C ILE A 445 -10.50 -5.31 -14.21
N ARG A 446 -11.31 -4.48 -13.52
CA ARG A 446 -12.36 -4.97 -12.62
C ARG A 446 -13.35 -5.88 -13.34
N ARG A 447 -13.76 -5.53 -14.56
CA ARG A 447 -14.70 -6.33 -15.35
C ARG A 447 -14.13 -7.69 -15.71
N ARG A 448 -12.84 -7.76 -16.08
CA ARG A 448 -12.14 -9.02 -16.32
C ARG A 448 -11.96 -9.85 -15.06
N GLU A 449 -11.70 -9.20 -13.93
CA GLU A 449 -11.52 -9.87 -12.64
C GLU A 449 -12.84 -10.46 -12.12
N ILE A 450 -13.94 -9.71 -12.22
CA ILE A 450 -15.29 -10.18 -11.93
C ILE A 450 -15.65 -11.36 -12.85
N ALA A 451 -15.41 -11.26 -14.15
CA ALA A 451 -15.67 -12.37 -15.08
C ALA A 451 -14.82 -13.61 -14.76
N ARG A 452 -13.56 -13.43 -14.33
CA ARG A 452 -12.68 -14.52 -13.88
C ARG A 452 -13.20 -15.16 -12.60
N GLN A 453 -13.64 -14.37 -11.63
CA GLN A 453 -14.21 -14.87 -10.38
C GLN A 453 -15.51 -15.63 -10.63
N GLN A 454 -16.42 -15.08 -11.43
CA GLN A 454 -17.66 -15.77 -11.82
C GLN A 454 -17.38 -17.09 -12.54
N GLY A 455 -16.41 -17.12 -13.47
CA GLY A 455 -16.01 -18.36 -14.15
C GLY A 455 -15.39 -19.40 -13.20
N LEU A 456 -14.67 -18.95 -12.17
CA LEU A 456 -14.12 -19.84 -11.13
C LEU A 456 -15.23 -20.38 -10.21
N GLU A 457 -16.16 -19.52 -9.78
CA GLU A 457 -17.32 -19.91 -8.96
C GLU A 457 -18.22 -20.90 -9.71
N GLU A 458 -18.53 -20.64 -10.98
CA GLU A 458 -19.30 -21.56 -11.83
C GLU A 458 -18.58 -22.91 -11.99
N ALA A 459 -17.26 -22.90 -12.21
CA ALA A 459 -16.47 -24.12 -12.31
C ALA A 459 -16.43 -24.88 -10.97
N GLU A 460 -16.34 -24.19 -9.84
CA GLU A 460 -16.32 -24.80 -8.51
C GLU A 460 -17.69 -25.37 -8.13
N ILE A 461 -18.78 -24.67 -8.44
CA ILE A 461 -20.15 -25.18 -8.26
C ILE A 461 -20.36 -26.42 -9.12
N ALA A 462 -19.98 -26.39 -10.40
CA ALA A 462 -20.10 -27.53 -11.29
C ALA A 462 -19.26 -28.74 -10.80
N ALA A 463 -18.05 -28.49 -10.29
CA ALA A 463 -17.21 -29.54 -9.70
C ALA A 463 -17.85 -30.14 -8.44
N ARG A 464 -18.40 -29.29 -7.54
CA ARG A 464 -19.12 -29.74 -6.34
C ARG A 464 -20.36 -30.57 -6.68
N GLU A 465 -21.18 -30.11 -7.63
CA GLU A 465 -22.34 -30.86 -8.09
C GLU A 465 -21.96 -32.20 -8.72
N ALA A 466 -20.86 -32.25 -9.49
CA ALA A 466 -20.36 -33.50 -10.06
C ALA A 466 -19.89 -34.49 -8.98
N THR A 467 -19.15 -34.01 -7.97
CA THR A 467 -18.73 -34.84 -6.84
C THR A 467 -19.92 -35.33 -6.01
N GLU A 468 -20.93 -34.49 -5.82
CA GLU A 468 -22.09 -34.86 -5.01
C GLU A 468 -23.02 -35.84 -5.76
N ARG A 469 -23.17 -35.68 -7.08
CA ARG A 469 -23.81 -36.70 -7.93
C ARG A 469 -23.08 -38.04 -7.86
N GLN A 470 -21.74 -38.04 -7.89
CA GLN A 470 -20.96 -39.26 -7.74
C GLN A 470 -21.12 -39.88 -6.35
N ARG A 471 -21.12 -39.08 -5.28
CA ARG A 471 -21.38 -39.54 -3.92
C ARG A 471 -22.77 -40.16 -3.77
N ILE A 472 -23.81 -39.50 -4.30
CA ILE A 472 -25.19 -40.01 -4.25
C ILE A 472 -25.29 -41.32 -5.04
N ALA A 473 -24.70 -41.40 -6.24
CA ALA A 473 -24.69 -42.63 -7.03
C ALA A 473 -23.94 -43.78 -6.33
N GLN A 474 -22.81 -43.48 -5.68
CA GLN A 474 -22.05 -44.46 -4.92
C GLN A 474 -22.80 -44.90 -3.66
N ALA A 475 -23.45 -43.98 -2.95
CA ALA A 475 -24.28 -44.27 -1.78
C ALA A 475 -25.49 -45.14 -2.16
N ALA A 476 -26.15 -44.86 -3.29
CA ALA A 476 -27.24 -45.67 -3.83
C ALA A 476 -26.78 -47.08 -4.21
N LYS A 477 -25.59 -47.22 -4.81
CA LYS A 477 -25.02 -48.53 -5.15
C LYS A 477 -24.64 -49.34 -3.90
N ILE A 478 -24.15 -48.67 -2.86
CA ILE A 478 -23.85 -49.31 -1.57
C ILE A 478 -25.15 -49.71 -0.86
N SER A 479 -26.19 -48.87 -0.87
CA SER A 479 -27.47 -49.22 -0.25
C SER A 479 -28.14 -50.38 -0.97
N GLU A 480 -28.10 -50.43 -2.30
CA GLU A 480 -28.58 -51.56 -3.09
C GLU A 480 -27.82 -52.85 -2.76
N SER A 481 -26.48 -52.78 -2.65
CA SER A 481 -25.67 -53.92 -2.24
C SER A 481 -25.96 -54.38 -0.81
N ARG A 482 -26.21 -53.45 0.13
CA ARG A 482 -26.57 -53.78 1.52
C ARG A 482 -27.95 -54.43 1.60
N ILE A 483 -28.94 -53.91 0.87
CA ILE A 483 -30.29 -54.50 0.79
C ILE A 483 -30.20 -55.91 0.17
N GLY A 484 -29.37 -56.09 -0.86
CA GLY A 484 -29.13 -57.40 -1.48
C GLY A 484 -28.51 -58.42 -0.51
N GLU A 485 -27.51 -58.02 0.27
CA GLU A 485 -26.91 -58.87 1.31
C GLU A 485 -27.87 -59.14 2.46
N ASP A 486 -28.63 -58.15 2.94
CA ASP A 486 -29.62 -58.33 4.01
C ASP A 486 -30.74 -59.30 3.59
N LEU A 487 -31.21 -59.22 2.34
CA LEU A 487 -32.17 -60.17 1.78
C LEU A 487 -31.57 -61.57 1.66
N ARG A 488 -30.29 -61.68 1.26
CA ARG A 488 -29.58 -62.96 1.18
C ARG A 488 -29.44 -63.60 2.56
N ILE A 489 -29.07 -62.83 3.58
CA ILE A 489 -28.95 -63.29 4.97
C ILE A 489 -30.32 -63.75 5.49
N ARG A 490 -31.39 -62.97 5.28
CA ARG A 490 -32.75 -63.36 5.67
C ARG A 490 -33.19 -64.65 4.98
N ASN A 491 -32.93 -64.81 3.69
CA ASN A 491 -33.28 -66.05 2.99
C ASN A 491 -32.53 -67.26 3.56
N LEU A 492 -31.23 -67.11 3.86
CA LEU A 492 -30.45 -68.17 4.51
C LEU A 492 -30.93 -68.47 5.94
N GLU A 493 -31.37 -67.47 6.71
CA GLU A 493 -31.98 -67.68 8.02
C GLU A 493 -33.31 -68.42 7.93
N ILE A 494 -34.16 -68.05 6.97
CA ILE A 494 -35.44 -68.75 6.70
C ILE A 494 -35.18 -70.20 6.32
N GLU A 495 -34.24 -70.47 5.40
CA GLU A 495 -33.86 -71.84 5.03
C GLU A 495 -33.32 -72.63 6.22
N ARG A 496 -32.46 -72.02 7.04
CA ARG A 496 -31.96 -72.63 8.28
C ARG A 496 -33.10 -72.97 9.24
N GLN A 497 -34.05 -72.04 9.41
CA GLN A 497 -35.16 -72.21 10.33
C GLN A 497 -36.14 -73.28 9.85
N GLN A 498 -36.42 -73.34 8.55
CA GLN A 498 -37.20 -74.42 7.93
C GLN A 498 -36.51 -75.78 8.09
N ALA A 499 -35.18 -75.84 7.95
CA ALA A 499 -34.43 -77.08 8.16
C ALA A 499 -34.48 -77.55 9.63
N VAL A 500 -34.38 -76.62 10.59
CA VAL A 500 -34.52 -76.92 12.02
C VAL A 500 -35.93 -77.39 12.34
N GLU A 501 -36.95 -76.68 11.87
CA GLU A 501 -38.36 -77.02 12.11
C GLU A 501 -38.73 -78.37 11.47
N ALA A 502 -38.23 -78.66 10.27
CA ALA A 502 -38.38 -79.98 9.64
C ALA A 502 -37.70 -81.10 10.44
N ALA A 503 -36.51 -80.83 10.98
CA ALA A 503 -35.80 -81.77 11.85
C ALA A 503 -36.55 -82.02 13.16
N GLU A 504 -37.07 -80.97 13.80
CA GLU A 504 -37.88 -81.07 15.03
C GLU A 504 -39.19 -81.83 14.79
N ILE A 505 -39.90 -81.57 13.69
CA ILE A 505 -41.10 -82.33 13.31
C ILE A 505 -40.76 -83.81 13.07
N SER A 506 -39.63 -84.10 12.42
CA SER A 506 -39.19 -85.48 12.18
C SER A 506 -38.84 -86.21 13.49
N ALA A 507 -38.17 -85.52 14.42
CA ALA A 507 -37.84 -86.03 15.74
C ALA A 507 -39.10 -86.25 16.58
N GLY A 508 -40.05 -85.30 16.57
CA GLY A 508 -41.34 -85.43 17.24
C GLY A 508 -42.14 -86.62 16.73
N ARG A 509 -42.23 -86.80 15.41
CA ARG A 509 -42.88 -87.99 14.81
C ARG A 509 -42.21 -89.30 15.21
N ALA A 510 -40.87 -89.32 15.31
CA ALA A 510 -40.14 -90.51 15.75
C ALA A 510 -40.43 -90.84 17.24
N ILE A 511 -40.48 -89.81 18.10
CA ILE A 511 -40.83 -89.96 19.52
C ILE A 511 -42.27 -90.44 19.67
N ASP A 512 -43.22 -89.85 18.93
CA ASP A 512 -44.62 -90.27 18.97
C ASP A 512 -44.81 -91.69 18.46
N ALA A 513 -44.13 -92.07 17.37
CA ALA A 513 -44.15 -93.44 16.86
C ALA A 513 -43.59 -94.43 17.91
N ALA A 514 -42.50 -94.08 18.59
CA ALA A 514 -41.93 -94.90 19.66
C ALA A 514 -42.86 -95.02 20.88
N ARG A 515 -43.54 -93.93 21.26
CA ARG A 515 -44.54 -93.91 22.33
C ARG A 515 -45.74 -94.81 21.99
N ILE A 516 -46.30 -94.66 20.79
CA ILE A 516 -47.43 -95.48 20.33
C ILE A 516 -47.03 -96.97 20.26
N ALA A 517 -45.81 -97.28 19.79
CA ALA A 517 -45.32 -98.65 19.77
C ALA A 517 -45.22 -99.25 21.18
N ARG A 518 -44.75 -98.47 22.17
CA ARG A 518 -44.68 -98.87 23.57
C ARG A 518 -46.06 -99.03 24.22
N GLU A 519 -47.00 -98.14 23.92
CA GLU A 519 -48.38 -98.28 24.39
C GLU A 519 -49.04 -99.54 23.82
N LYS A 520 -48.81 -99.84 22.54
CA LYS A 520 -49.29 -101.08 21.90
C LYS A 520 -48.66 -102.33 22.51
N SER A 521 -47.36 -102.32 22.83
CA SER A 521 -46.71 -103.47 23.46
C SER A 521 -47.25 -103.72 24.88
N VAL A 522 -47.42 -102.66 25.68
CA VAL A 522 -47.99 -102.77 27.03
C VAL A 522 -49.46 -103.21 26.97
N ALA A 523 -50.23 -102.72 26.00
CA ALA A 523 -51.61 -103.18 25.79
C ALA A 523 -51.66 -104.66 25.37
N ALA A 524 -50.74 -105.11 24.52
CA ALA A 524 -50.63 -106.51 24.12
C ALA A 524 -50.28 -107.42 25.31
N GLU A 525 -49.27 -107.04 26.11
CA GLU A 525 -48.89 -107.74 27.35
C GLU A 525 -50.06 -107.82 28.35
N ARG A 526 -50.84 -106.73 28.48
CA ARG A 526 -52.01 -106.71 29.35
C ARG A 526 -53.13 -107.62 28.86
N ILE A 527 -53.39 -107.65 27.55
CA ILE A 527 -54.38 -108.57 26.95
C ILE A 527 -53.94 -110.02 27.13
N GLU A 528 -52.66 -110.31 26.95
CA GLU A 528 -52.11 -111.66 27.15
C GLU A 528 -52.24 -112.10 28.62
N ALA A 529 -51.97 -111.20 29.57
CA ALA A 529 -52.19 -111.44 30.99
C ALA A 529 -53.67 -111.66 31.35
N GLU A 530 -54.60 -110.88 30.76
CA GLU A 530 -56.05 -111.04 30.97
C GLU A 530 -56.60 -112.34 30.35
N LEU A 531 -56.05 -112.77 29.20
CA LEU A 531 -56.39 -114.06 28.60
C LEU A 531 -55.86 -115.22 29.43
N ALA A 532 -54.67 -115.11 30.00
CA ALA A 532 -54.10 -116.10 30.91
C ALA A 532 -54.94 -116.26 32.19
N THR A 533 -55.35 -115.15 32.82
CA THR A 533 -56.23 -115.21 34.00
C THR A 533 -57.60 -115.78 33.66
N ARG A 534 -58.21 -115.38 32.53
CA ARG A 534 -59.47 -115.99 32.08
C ARG A 534 -59.34 -117.48 31.78
N ALA A 535 -58.23 -117.93 31.22
CA ALA A 535 -57.99 -119.35 30.96
C ALA A 535 -57.91 -120.14 32.29
N GLU A 536 -57.25 -119.59 33.30
CA GLU A 536 -57.20 -120.16 34.66
C GLU A 536 -58.58 -120.16 35.34
N GLU A 537 -59.37 -119.09 35.19
CA GLU A 537 -60.75 -119.04 35.70
C GLU A 537 -61.64 -120.10 35.04
N ILE A 538 -61.57 -120.24 33.70
CA ILE A 538 -62.32 -121.27 32.97
C ILE A 538 -61.87 -122.69 33.40
N ALA A 539 -60.57 -122.90 33.63
CA ALA A 539 -60.06 -124.17 34.12
C ALA A 539 -60.56 -124.48 35.53
N ARG A 540 -60.59 -123.48 36.41
CA ARG A 540 -61.15 -123.57 37.76
C ARG A 540 -62.64 -123.87 37.73
N ASP A 541 -63.42 -123.18 36.90
CA ASP A 541 -64.86 -123.39 36.79
C ASP A 541 -65.17 -124.78 36.25
N LYS A 542 -64.44 -125.26 35.24
CA LYS A 542 -64.56 -126.65 34.76
C LYS A 542 -64.23 -127.67 35.85
N ALA A 543 -63.24 -127.39 36.71
CA ALA A 543 -62.90 -128.27 37.83
C ALA A 543 -64.02 -128.28 38.90
N ILE A 544 -64.64 -127.13 39.17
CA ILE A 544 -65.79 -127.01 40.06
C ILE A 544 -67.01 -127.75 39.49
N GLU A 545 -67.31 -127.56 38.20
CA GLU A 545 -68.44 -128.19 37.52
C GLU A 545 -68.25 -129.72 37.45
N ALA A 546 -67.04 -130.20 37.16
CA ALA A 546 -66.71 -131.62 37.24
C ALA A 546 -66.87 -132.19 38.66
N ALA A 547 -66.50 -131.42 39.69
CA ALA A 547 -66.70 -131.81 41.09
C ALA A 547 -68.18 -131.82 41.49
N GLU A 548 -69.00 -130.88 40.99
CA GLU A 548 -70.45 -130.86 41.20
C GLU A 548 -71.14 -132.02 40.49
N ILE A 549 -70.75 -132.35 39.26
CA ILE A 549 -71.26 -133.51 38.52
C ILE A 549 -70.90 -134.79 39.27
N ALA A 550 -69.65 -134.96 39.70
CA ALA A 550 -69.24 -136.12 40.51
C ALA A 550 -70.01 -136.22 41.83
N ARG A 551 -70.33 -135.08 42.47
CA ARG A 551 -71.18 -135.02 43.66
C ARG A 551 -72.64 -135.38 43.35
N ARG A 552 -73.20 -134.92 42.23
CA ARG A 552 -74.56 -135.30 41.80
C ARG A 552 -74.64 -136.78 41.47
N GLU A 553 -73.66 -137.32 40.76
CA GLU A 553 -73.58 -138.75 40.45
C GLU A 553 -73.43 -139.61 41.72
N SER A 554 -72.69 -139.16 42.73
CA SER A 554 -72.59 -139.89 44.00
C SER A 554 -73.90 -139.86 44.79
N VAL A 555 -74.63 -138.74 44.76
CA VAL A 555 -75.97 -138.62 45.37
C VAL A 555 -77.00 -139.47 44.62
N GLU A 556 -77.00 -139.47 43.29
CA GLU A 556 -77.86 -140.33 42.46
C GLU A 556 -77.54 -141.81 42.68
N ARG A 557 -76.26 -142.21 42.72
CA ARG A 557 -75.86 -143.59 43.08
C ARG A 557 -76.32 -143.97 44.48
N ALA A 558 -76.25 -143.06 45.46
CA ALA A 558 -76.75 -143.29 46.81
C ALA A 558 -78.29 -143.39 46.84
N ARG A 559 -79.00 -142.62 46.03
CA ARG A 559 -80.46 -142.66 45.89
C ARG A 559 -80.93 -143.95 45.23
N ILE A 560 -80.29 -144.38 44.14
CA ILE A 560 -80.55 -145.65 43.45
C ILE A 560 -80.24 -146.84 44.39
N ALA A 561 -79.17 -146.78 45.18
CA ALA A 561 -78.87 -147.79 46.19
C ALA A 561 -79.90 -147.82 47.34
N ALA A 562 -80.51 -146.69 47.67
CA ALA A 562 -81.59 -146.61 48.66
C ALA A 562 -82.93 -147.12 48.10
N GLU A 563 -83.26 -146.84 46.84
CA GLU A 563 -84.44 -147.38 46.15
C GLU A 563 -84.35 -148.90 45.96
N LEU A 564 -83.17 -149.43 45.60
CA LEU A 564 -82.91 -150.88 45.54
C LEU A 564 -83.01 -151.58 46.91
N LYS A 565 -82.71 -150.88 48.02
CA LYS A 565 -82.93 -151.39 49.39
C LYS A 565 -84.41 -151.41 49.77
N LEU A 566 -85.19 -150.42 49.32
CA LEU A 566 -86.64 -150.34 49.55
C LEU A 566 -87.44 -151.34 48.70
N GLU A 567 -86.94 -151.75 47.54
CA GLU A 567 -87.54 -152.83 46.74
C GLU A 567 -87.20 -154.24 47.25
N GLN A 568 -86.09 -154.42 47.97
CA GLN A 568 -85.74 -155.71 48.61
C GLN A 568 -86.50 -156.01 49.90
N GLU A 569 -87.19 -155.03 50.51
CA GLU A 569 -88.06 -155.21 51.68
C GLU A 569 -89.55 -155.44 51.29
N ARG A 570 -89.85 -155.61 49.99
CA ARG A 570 -91.21 -155.79 49.46
C ARG A 570 -91.49 -157.18 48.85
N ILE A 571 -90.65 -158.16 49.18
CA ILE A 571 -90.84 -159.61 48.98
C ILE A 571 -90.64 -160.27 50.33
#